data_AF-A0A512UIJ9-F1
#
_entry.id   AF-A0A512UIJ9-F1
#
_cell.length_a   1.000
_cell.length_b   1.000
_cell.length_c   1.000
_cell.angle_alpha   90.00
_cell.angle_beta   90.00
_cell.angle_gamma   90.00
#
_symmetry.space_group_name_H-M   'P 1'
#
loop_
_entity.id
_entity.type
_entity.pdbx_description
1 polymer ?
#
loop_
_entity_poly.entity_id
_entity_poly.type
_entity_poly.pdbx_seq_one_letter_code
_entity_poly.pdbx_strand_id
1 'polypeptide(L)'
;MGSCTSKDHPTTSGTPLDTTSNKRAQQTNKLETQATQLVHSNGDSSATQSNGYGLANVLHDEVTTSNIEQNGNIDGNGLQANDSGLAQTNEKDVKILLLGSGESGKSTIVKQMKIIHKDGFSDAEAYDYRPFVYKNVLDCIKSIINALLDFSPELVAPEGHYMSGSKSGQGDNYILTHEDAQAILDYENSVSSDDPFDANIASKIAKIYAQPRVHEFIRYNQAKFYLIDSADYLLSAIDRIADPHYIPTQADILRTRKKTSGIFDFKFQMGSSNIHMFDVGGQRSERKKWIHCFDNVTLIIFCVALSEYDQVLLEENSQNRLEESLTLFDSVVNSRWFSRTSVVLFLNKIDVFANKLPHSPLENHFPDYNGGDNLNKAVKYILWRFTQVNRSGLNIYPHVTQATDTSNIQLVFAALKETILENSLRDSGIL
;
A
#
# COMPACT_ATOMS: atom_id res chain seq x y z
N MET A 1 -6.88 51.52 58.32
CA MET A 1 -8.14 50.81 58.61
C MET A 1 -9.27 51.54 57.90
N GLY A 2 -10.18 50.84 57.22
CA GLY A 2 -11.45 51.42 56.73
C GLY A 2 -11.73 51.19 55.25
N SER A 3 -12.57 50.19 54.97
CA SER A 3 -13.26 49.89 53.71
C SER A 3 -14.36 50.92 53.41
N CYS A 4 -14.70 51.15 52.12
CA CYS A 4 -16.04 50.94 51.52
C CYS A 4 -16.28 51.71 50.18
N THR A 5 -16.51 50.92 49.12
CA THR A 5 -17.60 50.96 48.08
C THR A 5 -18.13 52.25 47.43
N SER A 6 -18.26 52.19 46.08
CA SER A 6 -19.38 52.70 45.26
C SER A 6 -19.43 51.96 43.90
N LYS A 7 -20.41 51.07 43.64
CA LYS A 7 -21.62 51.22 42.79
C LYS A 7 -21.41 51.68 41.33
N ASP A 8 -21.83 50.86 40.35
CA ASP A 8 -22.79 51.20 39.29
C ASP A 8 -23.24 50.00 38.40
N HIS A 9 -24.32 50.24 37.65
CA HIS A 9 -25.41 49.38 37.12
C HIS A 9 -25.14 48.62 35.78
N PRO A 10 -26.12 47.84 35.22
CA PRO A 10 -25.89 46.66 34.38
C PRO A 10 -26.01 46.90 32.87
N THR A 11 -25.40 46.05 32.07
CA THR A 11 -25.73 45.86 30.64
C THR A 11 -25.59 44.40 30.22
N THR A 12 -26.63 43.95 29.54
CA THR A 12 -26.83 42.65 28.87
C THR A 12 -25.89 42.47 27.67
N SER A 13 -25.28 41.28 27.54
CA SER A 13 -24.85 40.76 26.24
C SER A 13 -24.95 39.22 26.23
N GLY A 14 -25.93 38.71 25.49
CA GLY A 14 -26.03 37.29 25.15
C GLY A 14 -24.94 36.93 24.14
N THR A 15 -24.19 35.88 24.44
CA THR A 15 -23.21 35.26 23.52
C THR A 15 -23.91 34.13 22.75
N PRO A 16 -23.75 34.00 21.42
CA PRO A 16 -24.34 32.89 20.68
C PRO A 16 -23.63 31.57 21.00
N LEU A 17 -24.44 30.54 21.24
CA LEU A 17 -24.01 29.16 21.46
C LEU A 17 -23.18 28.63 20.27
N ASP A 18 -22.06 28.04 20.63
CA ASP A 18 -21.06 27.40 19.77
C ASP A 18 -21.62 26.14 19.09
N THR A 19 -22.03 26.27 17.83
CA THR A 19 -22.53 25.15 17.00
C THR A 19 -21.41 24.34 16.32
N THR A 20 -20.14 24.71 16.54
CA THR A 20 -18.99 24.13 15.82
C THR A 20 -18.39 22.93 16.55
N SER A 21 -18.44 22.94 17.89
CA SER A 21 -17.99 21.86 18.76
C SER A 21 -18.89 20.61 18.65
N ASN A 22 -20.20 20.79 18.48
CA ASN A 22 -21.14 19.67 18.31
C ASN A 22 -21.02 18.93 16.97
N LYS A 23 -20.62 19.60 15.87
CA LYS A 23 -20.39 18.94 14.58
C LYS A 23 -19.10 18.10 14.58
N ARG A 24 -18.06 18.54 15.29
CA ARG A 24 -16.80 17.78 15.44
C ARG A 24 -16.98 16.51 16.26
N ALA A 25 -17.75 16.60 17.37
CA ALA A 25 -18.06 15.45 18.23
C ALA A 25 -18.95 14.40 17.53
N GLN A 26 -19.90 14.84 16.70
CA GLN A 26 -20.75 13.93 15.92
C GLN A 26 -19.98 13.21 14.80
N GLN A 27 -18.95 13.83 14.22
CA GLN A 27 -18.12 13.23 13.18
C GLN A 27 -17.12 12.21 13.75
N THR A 28 -16.51 12.48 14.92
CA THR A 28 -15.70 11.48 15.64
C THR A 28 -16.52 10.26 16.09
N ASN A 29 -17.74 10.46 16.60
CA ASN A 29 -18.61 9.35 16.98
C ASN A 29 -19.05 8.49 15.78
N LYS A 30 -19.25 9.10 14.59
CA LYS A 30 -19.60 8.36 13.37
C LYS A 30 -18.43 7.51 12.84
N LEU A 31 -17.21 8.04 12.93
CA LEU A 31 -15.96 7.32 12.60
C LEU A 31 -15.64 6.21 13.61
N GLU A 32 -15.89 6.42 14.90
CA GLU A 32 -15.76 5.38 15.93
C GLU A 32 -16.78 4.25 15.75
N THR A 33 -18.02 4.58 15.35
CA THR A 33 -19.07 3.56 15.14
C THR A 33 -18.77 2.69 13.91
N GLN A 34 -18.27 3.27 12.81
CA GLN A 34 -17.81 2.50 11.64
C GLN A 34 -16.55 1.66 11.92
N ALA A 35 -15.64 2.16 12.76
CA ALA A 35 -14.47 1.40 13.20
C ALA A 35 -14.80 0.29 14.21
N THR A 36 -15.96 0.35 14.88
CA THR A 36 -16.40 -0.64 15.88
C THR A 36 -17.22 -1.77 15.25
N GLN A 37 -17.94 -1.50 14.17
CA GLN A 37 -18.66 -2.51 13.38
C GLN A 37 -17.73 -3.45 12.60
N LEU A 38 -16.50 -3.04 12.31
CA LEU A 38 -15.45 -3.90 11.75
C LEU A 38 -14.84 -4.88 12.78
N VAL A 39 -15.19 -4.79 14.07
CA VAL A 39 -14.45 -5.48 15.17
C VAL A 39 -15.29 -6.46 16.00
N HIS A 40 -16.63 -6.44 15.91
CA HIS A 40 -17.49 -7.28 16.77
C HIS A 40 -17.76 -8.72 16.27
N SER A 41 -17.08 -9.21 15.23
CA SER A 41 -17.29 -10.58 14.72
C SER A 41 -16.29 -11.64 15.19
N ASN A 42 -15.37 -11.32 16.11
CA ASN A 42 -14.41 -12.31 16.62
C ASN A 42 -14.24 -12.23 18.14
N GLY A 43 -14.91 -13.12 18.85
CA GLY A 43 -14.72 -13.31 20.30
C GLY A 43 -15.62 -14.39 20.87
N ASP A 44 -15.26 -15.67 20.67
CA ASP A 44 -15.10 -16.69 21.71
C ASP A 44 -15.16 -18.11 21.11
N SER A 45 -14.06 -18.87 21.23
CA SER A 45 -14.03 -20.26 21.73
C SER A 45 -12.69 -20.95 21.41
N SER A 46 -12.22 -21.69 22.41
CA SER A 46 -10.96 -22.41 22.53
C SER A 46 -10.78 -23.63 21.61
N ALA A 47 -9.52 -23.84 21.20
CA ALA A 47 -8.81 -25.10 20.96
C ALA A 47 -9.14 -25.99 19.72
N THR A 48 -8.05 -26.53 19.15
CA THR A 48 -7.85 -27.66 18.22
C THR A 48 -7.88 -27.45 16.70
N GLN A 49 -6.70 -27.63 16.10
CA GLN A 49 -6.30 -28.20 14.80
C GLN A 49 -7.15 -28.00 13.52
N SER A 50 -6.40 -27.61 12.47
CA SER A 50 -6.50 -27.96 11.04
C SER A 50 -7.42 -27.16 10.10
N ASN A 51 -6.85 -26.92 8.91
CA ASN A 51 -7.45 -26.58 7.60
C ASN A 51 -8.08 -25.18 7.42
N GLY A 52 -7.35 -24.30 6.74
CA GLY A 52 -7.83 -23.02 6.23
C GLY A 52 -8.52 -23.17 4.87
N TYR A 53 -9.85 -23.16 4.88
CA TYR A 53 -10.70 -22.84 3.72
C TYR A 53 -11.87 -21.97 4.20
N GLY A 54 -12.10 -20.86 3.49
CA GLY A 54 -13.40 -20.19 3.34
C GLY A 54 -13.72 -19.09 4.34
N LEU A 55 -13.95 -17.86 3.83
CA LEU A 55 -14.90 -16.88 4.39
C LEU A 55 -15.08 -15.72 3.40
N ALA A 56 -15.95 -15.93 2.41
CA ALA A 56 -16.62 -14.88 1.65
C ALA A 56 -18.06 -15.34 1.43
N ASN A 57 -18.96 -14.92 2.33
CA ASN A 57 -20.42 -14.86 2.19
C ASN A 57 -21.01 -14.67 3.58
N VAL A 58 -21.53 -13.48 3.88
CA VAL A 58 -22.86 -13.23 4.47
C VAL A 58 -23.10 -11.73 4.28
N LEU A 59 -24.18 -11.38 3.56
CA LEU A 59 -25.07 -10.22 3.75
C LEU A 59 -25.83 -9.98 2.43
N HIS A 60 -26.94 -10.71 2.21
CA HIS A 60 -28.06 -10.25 1.39
C HIS A 60 -29.28 -11.16 1.60
N ASP A 61 -30.27 -10.64 2.32
CA ASP A 61 -31.72 -10.86 2.27
C ASP A 61 -32.28 -9.90 3.34
N GLU A 62 -33.31 -9.08 3.16
CA GLU A 62 -34.58 -9.23 2.45
C GLU A 62 -35.04 -7.86 1.90
N VAL A 63 -35.58 -7.79 0.67
CA VAL A 63 -36.75 -6.93 0.37
C VAL A 63 -37.60 -7.66 -0.67
N THR A 64 -38.79 -8.04 -0.24
CA THR A 64 -39.90 -8.60 -0.99
C THR A 64 -40.51 -7.55 -1.92
N THR A 65 -40.67 -7.85 -3.21
CA THR A 65 -41.75 -7.29 -4.03
C THR A 65 -42.29 -8.34 -5.01
N SER A 66 -43.62 -8.39 -5.04
CA SER A 66 -44.55 -9.23 -5.78
C SER A 66 -44.45 -9.11 -7.30
N ASN A 67 -44.44 -10.24 -8.01
CA ASN A 67 -44.71 -10.33 -9.45
C ASN A 67 -46.14 -10.81 -9.71
N ILE A 68 -46.86 -10.10 -10.57
CA ILE A 68 -48.05 -10.57 -11.30
C ILE A 68 -47.68 -10.49 -12.80
N GLU A 69 -47.73 -11.67 -13.46
CA GLU A 69 -48.23 -12.02 -14.82
C GLU A 69 -48.20 -10.97 -15.96
N GLN A 70 -48.14 -11.29 -17.26
CA GLN A 70 -47.88 -12.45 -18.13
C GLN A 70 -47.85 -11.86 -19.57
N ASN A 71 -47.15 -12.55 -20.48
CA ASN A 71 -47.42 -12.70 -21.92
C ASN A 71 -47.39 -11.51 -22.89
N GLY A 72 -46.71 -11.75 -24.02
CA GLY A 72 -47.08 -11.17 -25.32
C GLY A 72 -45.96 -11.07 -26.35
N ASN A 73 -45.72 -12.15 -27.10
CA ASN A 73 -44.97 -12.15 -28.36
C ASN A 73 -45.83 -11.50 -29.48
N ILE A 74 -45.23 -10.84 -30.49
CA ILE A 74 -45.55 -10.93 -31.94
C ILE A 74 -44.71 -9.91 -32.77
N ASP A 75 -44.26 -10.40 -33.93
CA ASP A 75 -43.43 -9.84 -35.00
C ASP A 75 -43.91 -8.56 -35.71
N GLY A 76 -43.00 -7.88 -36.41
CA GLY A 76 -43.35 -6.97 -37.51
C GLY A 76 -42.21 -6.10 -38.07
N ASN A 77 -41.76 -6.42 -39.29
CA ASN A 77 -40.81 -5.68 -40.14
C ASN A 77 -41.28 -4.25 -40.53
N GLY A 78 -40.33 -3.31 -40.71
CA GLY A 78 -40.47 -2.26 -41.73
C GLY A 78 -39.95 -0.84 -41.42
N LEU A 79 -38.83 -0.49 -42.08
CA LEU A 79 -38.49 0.80 -42.72
C LEU A 79 -38.11 2.05 -41.87
N GLN A 80 -36.91 2.52 -42.20
CA GLN A 80 -36.21 3.79 -41.91
C GLN A 80 -37.06 5.03 -41.58
N ALA A 81 -36.64 5.69 -40.50
CA ALA A 81 -36.60 7.15 -40.42
C ALA A 81 -35.36 7.58 -39.62
N ASN A 82 -34.53 8.43 -40.23
CA ASN A 82 -33.49 9.19 -39.56
C ASN A 82 -34.15 10.12 -38.53
N ASP A 83 -33.81 9.95 -37.25
CA ASP A 83 -34.00 11.01 -36.26
C ASP A 83 -32.69 11.25 -35.48
N SER A 84 -32.11 12.38 -35.84
CA SER A 84 -31.38 13.34 -35.02
C SER A 84 -31.04 12.97 -33.58
N GLY A 85 -29.76 13.09 -33.25
CA GLY A 85 -29.35 13.57 -31.94
C GLY A 85 -29.39 12.54 -30.83
N LEU A 86 -28.66 11.44 -30.97
CA LEU A 86 -28.07 10.82 -29.79
C LEU A 86 -27.14 11.87 -29.17
N ALA A 87 -27.62 12.51 -28.11
CA ALA A 87 -26.76 13.13 -27.12
C ALA A 87 -25.67 12.09 -26.84
N GLN A 88 -24.45 12.36 -27.31
CA GLN A 88 -23.28 11.77 -26.70
C GLN A 88 -23.39 12.21 -25.24
N THR A 89 -23.94 11.34 -24.39
CA THR A 89 -23.66 11.41 -22.98
C THR A 89 -22.15 11.41 -22.94
N ASN A 90 -21.55 12.57 -22.70
CA ASN A 90 -20.15 12.66 -22.35
C ASN A 90 -20.03 11.78 -21.11
N GLU A 91 -19.72 10.51 -21.28
CA GLU A 91 -19.35 9.61 -20.21
C GLU A 91 -18.09 10.23 -19.63
N LYS A 92 -18.28 11.04 -18.60
CA LYS A 92 -17.23 11.84 -18.01
C LYS A 92 -16.27 10.87 -17.36
N ASP A 93 -15.08 10.70 -17.96
CA ASP A 93 -14.01 9.88 -17.39
C ASP A 93 -13.77 10.30 -15.94
N VAL A 94 -13.85 9.33 -15.01
CA VAL A 94 -13.53 9.55 -13.60
C VAL A 94 -12.02 9.54 -13.46
N LYS A 95 -11.46 10.72 -13.19
CA LYS A 95 -10.02 10.88 -13.02
C LYS A 95 -9.61 10.57 -11.59
N ILE A 96 -8.77 9.54 -11.44
CA ILE A 96 -8.20 9.12 -10.15
C ILE A 96 -6.70 9.40 -10.15
N LEU A 97 -6.21 10.06 -9.11
CA LEU A 97 -4.79 10.35 -8.94
C LEU A 97 -4.21 9.55 -7.76
N LEU A 98 -3.20 8.72 -8.04
CA LEU A 98 -2.46 7.97 -7.02
C LEU A 98 -1.31 8.82 -6.48
N LEU A 99 -1.35 9.19 -5.21
CA LEU A 99 -0.32 9.97 -4.53
C LEU A 99 0.28 9.21 -3.35
N GLY A 100 1.45 9.66 -2.87
CA GLY A 100 2.16 9.08 -1.74
C GLY A 100 3.67 9.00 -1.96
N SER A 101 4.42 8.74 -0.89
CA SER A 101 5.89 8.63 -0.90
C SER A 101 6.41 7.52 -1.82
N GLY A 102 7.73 7.49 -2.08
CA GLY A 102 8.36 6.37 -2.78
C GLY A 102 8.01 5.03 -2.12
N GLU A 103 7.78 4.00 -2.93
CA GLU A 103 7.49 2.62 -2.47
C GLU A 103 6.21 2.44 -1.63
N SER A 104 5.34 3.43 -1.52
CA SER A 104 4.10 3.30 -0.76
C SER A 104 3.05 2.32 -1.35
N GLY A 105 3.29 1.81 -2.57
CA GLY A 105 2.43 0.81 -3.23
C GLY A 105 1.55 1.32 -4.38
N LYS A 106 1.72 2.58 -4.80
CA LYS A 106 0.95 3.19 -5.92
C LYS A 106 0.96 2.34 -7.20
N SER A 107 2.15 2.03 -7.72
CA SER A 107 2.29 1.24 -8.95
C SER A 107 1.79 -0.20 -8.75
N THR A 108 1.84 -0.74 -7.53
CA THR A 108 1.24 -2.05 -7.21
C THR A 108 -0.28 -2.01 -7.35
N ILE A 109 -0.93 -0.92 -6.94
CA ILE A 109 -2.37 -0.73 -7.14
C ILE A 109 -2.73 -0.67 -8.62
N VAL A 110 -1.94 0.03 -9.45
CA VAL A 110 -2.16 0.03 -10.91
C VAL A 110 -2.02 -1.37 -11.51
N LYS A 111 -0.99 -2.13 -11.09
CA LYS A 111 -0.83 -3.54 -11.50
C LYS A 111 -2.04 -4.37 -11.10
N GLN A 112 -2.60 -4.16 -9.91
CA GLN A 112 -3.84 -4.83 -9.48
C GLN A 112 -5.04 -4.43 -10.35
N MET A 113 -5.18 -3.15 -10.73
CA MET A 113 -6.26 -2.73 -11.64
C MET A 113 -6.15 -3.44 -13.00
N LYS A 114 -4.93 -3.69 -13.48
CA LYS A 114 -4.72 -4.49 -14.69
C LYS A 114 -5.12 -5.96 -14.50
N ILE A 115 -4.76 -6.57 -13.36
CA ILE A 115 -5.17 -7.95 -13.01
C ILE A 115 -6.69 -8.07 -12.92
N ILE A 116 -7.35 -7.11 -12.29
CA ILE A 116 -8.78 -7.18 -11.99
C ILE A 116 -9.64 -6.80 -13.21
N HIS A 117 -9.19 -5.85 -14.06
CA HIS A 117 -10.02 -5.25 -15.10
C HIS A 117 -9.50 -5.40 -16.54
N LYS A 118 -8.32 -6.00 -16.76
CA LYS A 118 -7.68 -6.13 -18.09
C LYS A 118 -6.97 -7.49 -18.28
N ASP A 119 -7.55 -8.56 -17.75
CA ASP A 119 -7.07 -9.94 -17.91
C ASP A 119 -5.64 -10.20 -17.41
N GLY A 120 -5.09 -9.31 -16.57
CA GLY A 120 -3.74 -9.44 -16.02
C GLY A 120 -2.64 -9.20 -17.04
N PHE A 121 -1.52 -9.91 -16.87
CA PHE A 121 -0.31 -9.75 -17.69
C PHE A 121 -0.19 -10.93 -18.63
N SER A 122 0.02 -10.67 -19.91
CA SER A 122 0.36 -11.72 -20.88
C SER A 122 1.76 -12.28 -20.62
N ASP A 123 2.06 -13.46 -21.13
CA ASP A 123 3.39 -14.08 -20.99
C ASP A 123 4.51 -13.18 -21.56
N ALA A 124 4.25 -12.48 -22.67
CA ALA A 124 5.20 -11.53 -23.24
C ALA A 124 5.48 -10.36 -22.29
N GLU A 125 4.43 -9.78 -21.69
CA GLU A 125 4.61 -8.71 -20.71
C GLU A 125 5.27 -9.21 -19.42
N ALA A 126 4.92 -10.42 -18.97
CA ALA A 126 5.55 -11.05 -17.83
C ALA A 126 7.04 -11.29 -18.08
N TYR A 127 7.42 -11.71 -19.28
CA TYR A 127 8.80 -11.88 -19.70
C TYR A 127 9.61 -10.58 -19.60
N ASP A 128 9.02 -9.43 -19.94
CA ASP A 128 9.66 -8.11 -19.78
C ASP A 128 9.93 -7.73 -18.31
N TYR A 129 9.28 -8.39 -17.34
CA TYR A 129 9.57 -8.20 -15.91
C TYR A 129 10.77 -9.00 -15.42
N ARG A 130 11.24 -10.00 -16.18
CA ARG A 130 12.28 -10.95 -15.74
C ARG A 130 13.59 -10.26 -15.30
N PRO A 131 14.17 -9.31 -16.04
CA PRO A 131 15.40 -8.62 -15.62
C PRO A 131 15.22 -7.81 -14.34
N PHE A 132 14.01 -7.29 -14.09
CA PHE A 132 13.70 -6.51 -12.89
C PHE A 132 13.57 -7.42 -11.66
N VAL A 133 12.98 -8.61 -11.81
CA VAL A 133 12.93 -9.62 -10.74
C VAL A 133 14.36 -10.04 -10.37
N TYR A 134 15.20 -10.35 -11.37
CA TYR A 134 16.60 -10.74 -11.17
C TYR A 134 17.39 -9.65 -10.45
N LYS A 135 17.25 -8.42 -10.92
CA LYS A 135 17.84 -7.27 -10.26
C LYS A 135 17.38 -7.14 -8.81
N ASN A 136 16.09 -7.30 -8.52
CA ASN A 136 15.59 -7.18 -7.15
C ASN A 136 16.12 -8.29 -6.22
N VAL A 137 16.24 -9.53 -6.71
CA VAL A 137 16.91 -10.62 -5.97
C VAL A 137 18.34 -10.22 -5.62
N LEU A 138 19.11 -9.75 -6.61
CA LEU A 138 20.50 -9.34 -6.41
C LEU A 138 20.62 -8.16 -5.45
N ASP A 139 19.82 -7.11 -5.65
CA ASP A 139 19.81 -5.94 -4.76
C ASP A 139 19.52 -6.38 -3.30
N CYS A 140 18.58 -7.31 -3.09
CA CYS A 140 18.27 -7.83 -1.75
C CYS A 140 19.46 -8.54 -1.11
N ILE A 141 20.03 -9.55 -1.81
CA ILE A 141 21.11 -10.35 -1.21
C ILE A 141 22.39 -9.53 -1.04
N LYS A 142 22.71 -8.63 -1.98
CA LYS A 142 23.86 -7.72 -1.85
C LYS A 142 23.68 -6.77 -0.66
N SER A 143 22.49 -6.22 -0.45
CA SER A 143 22.20 -5.41 0.75
C SER A 143 22.38 -6.21 2.04
N ILE A 144 21.93 -7.46 2.09
CA ILE A 144 22.10 -8.34 3.26
C ILE A 144 23.59 -8.63 3.50
N ILE A 145 24.36 -8.96 2.44
CA ILE A 145 25.80 -9.25 2.55
C ILE A 145 26.57 -8.03 3.04
N ASN A 146 26.34 -6.86 2.46
CA ASN A 146 26.99 -5.63 2.91
C ASN A 146 26.65 -5.31 4.38
N ALA A 147 25.38 -5.46 4.76
CA ALA A 147 24.97 -5.27 6.15
C ALA A 147 25.62 -6.29 7.11
N LEU A 148 25.79 -7.55 6.71
CA LEU A 148 26.52 -8.55 7.49
C LEU A 148 27.98 -8.15 7.67
N LEU A 149 28.66 -7.69 6.61
CA LEU A 149 30.04 -7.23 6.67
C LEU A 149 30.20 -6.00 7.59
N ASP A 150 29.24 -5.06 7.56
CA ASP A 150 29.30 -3.82 8.32
C ASP A 150 28.92 -4.00 9.80
N PHE A 151 27.90 -4.80 10.11
CA PHE A 151 27.28 -4.86 11.43
C PHE A 151 27.51 -6.16 12.19
N SER A 152 27.91 -7.25 11.51
CA SER A 152 28.15 -8.56 12.13
C SER A 152 29.26 -9.34 11.40
N PRO A 153 30.47 -8.76 11.25
CA PRO A 153 31.57 -9.39 10.51
C PRO A 153 31.99 -10.75 11.09
N GLU A 154 31.73 -11.00 12.38
CA GLU A 154 31.94 -12.30 13.03
C GLU A 154 31.07 -13.43 12.46
N LEU A 155 30.00 -13.10 11.72
CA LEU A 155 29.16 -14.06 11.00
C LEU A 155 29.70 -14.34 9.58
N VAL A 156 30.77 -13.68 9.13
CA VAL A 156 31.41 -13.95 7.84
C VAL A 156 32.73 -14.70 8.09
N ALA A 157 32.97 -15.78 7.33
CA ALA A 157 34.18 -16.55 7.50
C ALA A 157 35.42 -15.72 7.08
N PRO A 158 36.57 -15.85 7.78
CA PRO A 158 37.81 -15.22 7.38
C PRO A 158 38.25 -15.62 5.96
N GLU A 159 39.02 -14.77 5.28
CA GLU A 159 39.57 -15.07 3.96
C GLU A 159 40.34 -16.41 3.95
N GLY A 160 40.10 -17.22 2.92
CA GLY A 160 40.73 -18.54 2.78
C GLY A 160 40.11 -19.64 3.66
N HIS A 161 39.05 -19.34 4.41
CA HIS A 161 38.30 -20.33 5.17
C HIS A 161 37.25 -21.03 4.29
N TYR A 162 37.38 -22.35 4.14
CA TYR A 162 36.39 -23.17 3.45
C TYR A 162 35.37 -23.72 4.45
N MET A 163 34.07 -23.58 4.16
CA MET A 163 33.02 -24.19 4.98
C MET A 163 33.22 -25.71 5.06
N SER A 164 33.35 -26.25 6.26
CA SER A 164 33.47 -27.68 6.49
C SER A 164 32.13 -28.35 6.23
N GLY A 165 32.05 -29.20 5.19
CA GLY A 165 30.95 -30.13 4.95
C GLY A 165 30.88 -31.15 6.09
N SER A 166 30.24 -30.77 7.19
CA SER A 166 30.45 -31.34 8.52
C SER A 166 30.33 -32.88 8.57
N LYS A 167 31.42 -33.55 8.99
CA LYS A 167 31.39 -34.85 9.67
C LYS A 167 31.77 -34.76 11.16
N SER A 168 32.12 -33.59 11.67
CA SER A 168 32.42 -33.34 13.09
C SER A 168 31.45 -32.29 13.63
N GLY A 169 30.69 -32.64 14.68
CA GLY A 169 29.50 -31.93 15.18
C GLY A 169 29.71 -30.55 15.83
N GLN A 170 30.60 -29.73 15.29
CA GLN A 170 30.69 -28.29 15.55
C GLN A 170 30.65 -27.62 14.17
N GLY A 171 29.45 -27.25 13.73
CA GLY A 171 29.28 -26.51 12.48
C GLY A 171 29.97 -25.16 12.58
N ASP A 172 30.61 -24.73 11.50
CA ASP A 172 31.21 -23.41 11.40
C ASP A 172 30.18 -22.34 11.79
N ASN A 173 30.59 -21.36 12.60
CA ASN A 173 29.68 -20.36 13.15
C ASN A 173 29.31 -19.26 12.12
N TYR A 174 29.70 -19.44 10.86
CA TYR A 174 29.60 -18.44 9.80
C TYR A 174 28.35 -18.64 8.94
N ILE A 175 27.83 -17.54 8.39
CA ILE A 175 26.74 -17.52 7.42
C ILE A 175 27.26 -17.74 6.00
N LEU A 176 28.39 -17.16 5.66
CA LEU A 176 28.96 -17.20 4.31
C LEU A 176 30.48 -17.09 4.37
N THR A 177 31.14 -17.56 3.31
CA THR A 177 32.57 -17.31 3.13
C THR A 177 32.81 -15.97 2.45
N HIS A 178 34.03 -15.45 2.59
CA HIS A 178 34.44 -14.24 1.91
C HIS A 178 34.40 -14.39 0.38
N GLU A 179 34.74 -15.58 -0.14
CA GLU A 179 34.68 -15.88 -1.57
C GLU A 179 33.25 -15.91 -2.11
N ASP A 180 32.31 -16.48 -1.34
CA ASP A 180 30.89 -16.50 -1.71
C ASP A 180 30.29 -15.08 -1.68
N ALA A 181 30.65 -14.29 -0.67
CA ALA A 181 30.25 -12.88 -0.58
C ALA A 181 30.74 -12.10 -1.80
N GLN A 182 32.04 -12.19 -2.11
CA GLN A 182 32.65 -11.47 -3.24
C GLN A 182 32.06 -11.90 -4.58
N ALA A 183 31.87 -13.21 -4.80
CA ALA A 183 31.27 -13.73 -6.03
C ALA A 183 29.85 -13.18 -6.27
N ILE A 184 29.04 -13.04 -5.22
CA ILE A 184 27.70 -12.45 -5.32
C ILE A 184 27.79 -10.94 -5.53
N LEU A 185 28.65 -10.23 -4.79
CA LEU A 185 28.80 -8.79 -4.88
C LEU A 185 29.27 -8.34 -6.27
N ASP A 186 30.20 -9.08 -6.88
CA ASP A 186 30.74 -8.80 -8.21
C ASP A 186 29.82 -9.22 -9.36
N TYR A 187 28.85 -10.11 -9.11
CA TYR A 187 27.94 -10.57 -10.15
C TYR A 187 26.96 -9.48 -10.57
N GLU A 188 26.90 -9.19 -11.88
CA GLU A 188 25.91 -8.32 -12.48
C GLU A 188 24.97 -9.15 -13.38
N ASN A 189 23.66 -8.95 -13.23
CA ASN A 189 22.70 -9.59 -14.13
C ASN A 189 22.64 -8.88 -15.47
N SER A 190 22.34 -9.64 -16.52
CA SER A 190 22.02 -9.06 -17.83
C SER A 190 20.77 -8.19 -17.76
N VAL A 191 20.74 -7.18 -18.63
CA VAL A 191 19.56 -6.35 -18.87
C VAL A 191 18.59 -7.06 -19.84
N SER A 192 19.08 -8.04 -20.60
CA SER A 192 18.26 -8.84 -21.52
C SER A 192 17.39 -9.84 -20.74
N SER A 193 16.14 -9.99 -21.17
CA SER A 193 15.24 -11.03 -20.66
C SER A 193 15.64 -12.44 -21.14
N ASP A 194 16.46 -12.53 -22.18
CA ASP A 194 16.89 -13.81 -22.79
C ASP A 194 17.98 -14.52 -21.99
N ASP A 195 18.75 -13.76 -21.21
CA ASP A 195 19.84 -14.31 -20.44
C ASP A 195 19.31 -14.87 -19.09
N PRO A 196 19.50 -16.17 -18.81
CA PRO A 196 19.06 -16.75 -17.55
C PRO A 196 19.94 -16.27 -16.38
N PHE A 197 19.39 -16.36 -15.18
CA PHE A 197 20.15 -16.09 -13.95
C PHE A 197 21.25 -17.16 -13.77
N ASP A 198 22.44 -16.76 -13.31
CA ASP A 198 23.54 -17.71 -13.12
C ASP A 198 23.22 -18.72 -12.01
N ALA A 199 23.20 -20.02 -12.36
CA ALA A 199 22.81 -21.09 -11.46
C ALA A 199 23.79 -21.27 -10.27
N ASN A 200 25.08 -20.96 -10.45
CA ASN A 200 26.06 -21.03 -9.36
C ASN A 200 25.83 -19.89 -8.36
N ILE A 201 25.56 -18.69 -8.85
CA ILE A 201 25.21 -17.55 -8.00
C ILE A 201 23.89 -17.82 -7.27
N ALA A 202 22.86 -18.30 -7.97
CA ALA A 202 21.59 -18.70 -7.35
C ALA A 202 21.78 -19.72 -6.23
N SER A 203 22.62 -20.75 -6.45
CA SER A 203 22.93 -21.76 -5.42
C SER A 203 23.60 -21.16 -4.18
N LYS A 204 24.50 -20.17 -4.35
CA LYS A 204 25.12 -19.46 -3.23
C LYS A 204 24.08 -18.64 -2.46
N ILE A 205 23.23 -17.89 -3.16
CA ILE A 205 22.14 -17.11 -2.56
C ILE A 205 21.22 -18.03 -1.74
N ALA A 206 20.79 -19.16 -2.33
CA ALA A 206 19.94 -20.14 -1.66
C ALA A 206 20.56 -20.67 -0.36
N LYS A 207 21.85 -21.04 -0.39
CA LYS A 207 22.58 -21.55 0.78
C LYS A 207 22.72 -20.51 1.89
N ILE A 208 22.97 -19.25 1.53
CA ILE A 208 23.05 -18.15 2.50
C ILE A 208 21.69 -17.95 3.12
N TYR A 209 20.66 -17.75 2.29
CA TYR A 209 19.33 -17.37 2.75
C TYR A 209 18.62 -18.47 3.55
N ALA A 210 18.89 -19.75 3.26
CA ALA A 210 18.33 -20.87 4.02
C ALA A 210 18.75 -20.92 5.50
N GLN A 211 19.73 -20.12 5.93
CA GLN A 211 20.24 -20.16 7.29
C GLN A 211 19.37 -19.33 8.25
N PRO A 212 18.88 -19.90 9.37
CA PRO A 212 18.06 -19.19 10.34
C PRO A 212 18.68 -17.88 10.86
N ARG A 213 20.01 -17.84 10.96
CA ARG A 213 20.77 -16.66 11.40
C ARG A 213 20.65 -15.47 10.46
N VAL A 214 20.47 -15.69 9.16
CA VAL A 214 20.22 -14.60 8.21
C VAL A 214 18.89 -13.93 8.51
N HIS A 215 17.83 -14.71 8.76
CA HIS A 215 16.52 -14.17 9.11
C HIS A 215 16.54 -13.45 10.47
N GLU A 216 17.28 -13.98 11.44
CA GLU A 216 17.49 -13.33 12.74
C GLU A 216 18.24 -12.00 12.58
N PHE A 217 19.33 -12.00 11.82
CA PHE A 217 20.09 -10.80 11.51
C PHE A 217 19.22 -9.72 10.85
N ILE A 218 18.44 -10.09 9.82
CA ILE A 218 17.52 -9.17 9.15
C ILE A 218 16.51 -8.61 10.15
N ARG A 219 15.86 -9.45 10.96
CA ARG A 219 14.83 -9.04 11.92
C ARG A 219 15.34 -7.97 12.90
N TYR A 220 16.56 -8.13 13.42
CA TYR A 220 17.14 -7.21 14.42
C TYR A 220 17.91 -6.03 13.81
N ASN A 221 18.22 -6.04 12.51
CA ASN A 221 18.98 -4.98 11.84
C ASN A 221 18.23 -4.29 10.69
N GLN A 222 16.97 -4.65 10.40
CA GLN A 222 16.17 -4.10 9.29
C GLN A 222 16.01 -2.57 9.28
N ALA A 223 16.15 -1.90 10.43
CA ALA A 223 16.11 -0.44 10.52
C ALA A 223 17.46 0.23 10.21
N LYS A 224 18.57 -0.53 10.19
CA LYS A 224 19.94 -0.03 10.02
C LYS A 224 20.40 0.01 8.57
N PHE A 225 19.75 -0.73 7.68
CA PHE A 225 20.06 -0.78 6.26
C PHE A 225 18.79 -0.85 5.43
N TYR A 226 18.90 -0.47 4.16
CA TYR A 226 17.78 -0.53 3.24
C TYR A 226 17.60 -1.95 2.68
N LEU A 227 16.39 -2.47 2.85
CA LEU A 227 15.92 -3.71 2.26
C LEU A 227 14.48 -3.52 1.78
N ILE A 228 14.14 -4.04 0.60
CA ILE A 228 12.76 -3.97 0.10
C ILE A 228 11.86 -4.95 0.85
N ASP A 229 10.60 -4.61 1.02
CA ASP A 229 9.63 -5.46 1.75
C ASP A 229 9.44 -6.85 1.12
N SER A 230 9.69 -6.98 -0.19
CA SER A 230 9.54 -8.23 -0.94
C SER A 230 10.78 -9.14 -0.88
N ALA A 231 11.81 -8.79 -0.12
CA ALA A 231 13.06 -9.55 -0.05
C ALA A 231 12.83 -11.01 0.35
N ASP A 232 12.00 -11.25 1.36
CA ASP A 232 11.73 -12.61 1.85
C ASP A 232 11.08 -13.50 0.78
N TYR A 233 10.07 -12.98 0.09
CA TYR A 233 9.42 -13.67 -1.02
C TYR A 233 10.39 -13.98 -2.17
N LEU A 234 11.19 -12.99 -2.59
CA LEU A 234 12.09 -13.12 -3.73
C LEU A 234 13.24 -14.09 -3.45
N LEU A 235 13.87 -13.98 -2.27
CA LEU A 235 15.00 -14.84 -1.89
C LEU A 235 14.55 -16.26 -1.58
N SER A 236 13.37 -16.45 -0.97
CA SER A 236 12.78 -17.79 -0.77
C SER A 236 12.44 -18.49 -2.10
N ALA A 237 12.21 -17.73 -3.17
CA ALA A 237 11.86 -18.25 -4.48
C ALA A 237 13.06 -18.36 -5.44
N ILE A 238 14.30 -18.21 -4.95
CA ILE A 238 15.49 -18.13 -5.81
C ILE A 238 15.65 -19.33 -6.75
N ASP A 239 15.35 -20.55 -6.28
CA ASP A 239 15.47 -21.75 -7.12
C ASP A 239 14.49 -21.71 -8.31
N ARG A 240 13.27 -21.21 -8.10
CA ARG A 240 12.26 -21.03 -9.16
C ARG A 240 12.63 -19.87 -10.09
N ILE A 241 13.14 -18.77 -9.54
CA ILE A 241 13.51 -17.56 -10.29
C ILE A 241 14.74 -17.84 -11.18
N ALA A 242 15.69 -18.64 -10.69
CA ALA A 242 16.90 -19.00 -11.41
C ALA A 242 16.71 -20.11 -12.46
N ASP A 243 15.51 -20.69 -12.56
CA ASP A 243 15.21 -21.65 -13.63
C ASP A 243 15.43 -21.00 -15.01
N PRO A 244 16.14 -21.64 -15.96
CA PRO A 244 16.38 -21.07 -17.28
C PRO A 244 15.10 -20.73 -18.07
N HIS A 245 13.98 -21.40 -17.78
CA HIS A 245 12.67 -21.24 -18.41
C HIS A 245 11.72 -20.41 -17.54
N TYR A 246 12.24 -19.73 -16.52
CA TYR A 246 11.45 -18.90 -15.62
C TYR A 246 10.70 -17.80 -16.37
N ILE A 247 9.37 -17.79 -16.20
CA ILE A 247 8.49 -16.70 -16.57
C ILE A 247 7.91 -16.12 -15.26
N PRO A 248 8.05 -14.80 -15.02
CA PRO A 248 7.49 -14.16 -13.84
C PRO A 248 5.99 -14.41 -13.70
N THR A 249 5.56 -14.85 -12.52
CA THR A 249 4.15 -14.95 -12.18
C THR A 249 3.56 -13.58 -11.87
N GLN A 250 2.24 -13.47 -11.84
CA GLN A 250 1.58 -12.23 -11.39
C GLN A 250 2.02 -11.82 -9.96
N ALA A 251 2.27 -12.80 -9.08
CA ALA A 251 2.77 -12.57 -7.74
C ALA A 251 4.19 -11.97 -7.74
N ASP A 252 5.05 -12.41 -8.68
CA ASP A 252 6.37 -11.82 -8.91
C ASP A 252 6.25 -10.39 -9.42
N ILE A 253 5.41 -10.15 -10.42
CA ILE A 253 5.20 -8.83 -11.02
C ILE A 253 4.69 -7.83 -9.97
N LEU A 254 3.76 -8.23 -9.10
CA LEU A 254 3.23 -7.38 -8.02
C LEU A 254 4.31 -6.99 -7.00
N ARG A 255 5.23 -7.92 -6.69
CA ARG A 255 6.32 -7.74 -5.70
C ARG A 255 7.60 -7.16 -6.29
N THR A 256 7.72 -7.14 -7.61
CA THR A 256 8.86 -6.57 -8.32
C THR A 256 8.85 -5.05 -8.22
N ARG A 257 9.93 -4.50 -7.66
CA ARG A 257 10.20 -3.08 -7.56
C ARG A 257 10.82 -2.56 -8.84
N LYS A 258 10.03 -1.77 -9.56
CA LYS A 258 10.47 -0.90 -10.66
C LYS A 258 10.23 0.55 -10.24
N LYS A 259 11.30 1.36 -10.19
CA LYS A 259 11.19 2.78 -9.83
C LYS A 259 10.40 3.54 -10.91
N THR A 260 9.27 4.10 -10.54
CA THR A 260 8.45 4.97 -11.41
C THR A 260 9.07 6.36 -11.49
N SER A 261 9.42 6.80 -12.70
CA SER A 261 9.86 8.18 -13.00
C SER A 261 8.96 8.77 -14.07
N GLY A 262 8.37 9.92 -13.79
CA GLY A 262 7.32 10.53 -14.61
C GLY A 262 5.90 10.22 -14.15
N ILE A 263 4.97 10.34 -15.10
CA ILE A 263 3.53 10.17 -14.93
C ILE A 263 3.11 9.10 -15.93
N PHE A 264 2.42 8.08 -15.44
CA PHE A 264 1.86 7.01 -16.25
C PHE A 264 0.36 6.97 -16.01
N ASP A 265 -0.41 6.75 -17.06
CA ASP A 265 -1.84 6.59 -16.96
C ASP A 265 -2.30 5.19 -17.33
N PHE A 266 -3.41 4.78 -16.74
CA PHE A 266 -4.04 3.49 -16.96
C PHE A 266 -5.55 3.68 -17.03
N LYS A 267 -6.16 3.13 -18.08
CA LYS A 267 -7.59 3.25 -18.35
C LYS A 267 -8.28 1.89 -18.27
N PHE A 268 -9.38 1.85 -17.55
CA PHE A 268 -10.21 0.65 -17.43
C PHE A 268 -11.67 1.03 -17.18
N GLN A 269 -12.57 0.09 -17.42
CA GLN A 269 -13.99 0.28 -17.17
C GLN A 269 -14.36 -0.37 -15.83
N MET A 270 -15.12 0.34 -15.00
CA MET A 270 -15.62 -0.15 -13.72
C MET A 270 -17.13 0.07 -13.64
N GLY A 271 -17.91 -0.98 -13.91
CA GLY A 271 -19.36 -0.83 -14.10
C GLY A 271 -19.64 0.01 -15.35
N SER A 272 -20.44 1.07 -15.19
CA SER A 272 -20.75 2.03 -16.26
C SER A 272 -19.78 3.22 -16.32
N SER A 273 -18.76 3.28 -15.45
CA SER A 273 -17.83 4.40 -15.40
C SER A 273 -16.51 4.06 -16.08
N ASN A 274 -16.03 4.97 -16.93
CA ASN A 274 -14.68 4.93 -17.47
C ASN A 274 -13.72 5.55 -16.45
N ILE A 275 -12.76 4.76 -15.96
CA ILE A 275 -11.78 5.19 -14.97
C ILE A 275 -10.47 5.53 -15.68
N HIS A 276 -9.96 6.74 -15.41
CA HIS A 276 -8.65 7.19 -15.86
C HIS A 276 -7.74 7.41 -14.64
N MET A 277 -6.88 6.43 -14.38
CA MET A 277 -6.01 6.42 -13.21
C MET A 277 -4.61 6.91 -13.57
N PHE A 278 -4.03 7.79 -12.76
CA PHE A 278 -2.69 8.34 -12.94
C PHE A 278 -1.77 7.88 -11.81
N ASP A 279 -0.69 7.17 -12.15
CA ASP A 279 0.41 6.81 -11.25
C ASP A 279 1.60 7.74 -11.48
N VAL A 280 2.05 8.37 -10.40
CA VAL A 280 3.14 9.34 -10.42
C VAL A 280 4.31 8.87 -9.55
N GLY A 281 5.53 9.21 -9.95
CA GLY A 281 6.71 8.96 -9.12
C GLY A 281 6.59 9.59 -7.72
N GLY A 282 6.77 8.80 -6.66
CA GLY A 282 6.61 9.23 -5.26
C GLY A 282 7.81 9.94 -4.63
N GLN A 283 8.99 9.82 -5.26
CA GLN A 283 10.25 10.37 -4.77
C GLN A 283 10.28 11.89 -4.91
N ARG A 284 11.05 12.56 -4.04
CA ARG A 284 11.06 14.03 -3.99
C ARG A 284 11.42 14.67 -5.34
N SER A 285 12.33 14.07 -6.10
CA SER A 285 12.72 14.52 -7.44
C SER A 285 11.59 14.50 -8.47
N GLU A 286 10.58 13.63 -8.27
CA GLU A 286 9.47 13.43 -9.20
C GLU A 286 8.27 14.33 -8.90
N ARG A 287 8.12 14.80 -7.66
CA ARG A 287 6.92 15.54 -7.21
C ARG A 287 6.65 16.84 -7.96
N LYS A 288 7.68 17.49 -8.50
CA LYS A 288 7.51 18.69 -9.33
C LYS A 288 6.69 18.42 -10.59
N LYS A 289 6.67 17.18 -11.09
CA LYS A 289 5.91 16.78 -12.28
C LYS A 289 4.41 16.61 -11.97
N TRP A 290 4.03 16.41 -10.72
CA TRP A 290 2.65 16.08 -10.33
C TRP A 290 1.62 17.13 -10.78
N ILE A 291 2.02 18.41 -10.80
CA ILE A 291 1.14 19.52 -11.22
C ILE A 291 0.53 19.30 -12.61
N HIS A 292 1.20 18.56 -13.50
CA HIS A 292 0.73 18.26 -14.85
C HIS A 292 -0.49 17.32 -14.89
N CYS A 293 -0.88 16.74 -13.76
CA CYS A 293 -2.06 15.86 -13.67
C CYS A 293 -3.09 16.32 -12.62
N PHE A 294 -2.96 17.53 -12.04
CA PHE A 294 -3.87 18.02 -10.99
C PHE A 294 -5.21 18.56 -11.48
N ASP A 295 -5.34 18.84 -12.77
CA ASP A 295 -6.58 19.37 -13.32
C ASP A 295 -7.70 18.33 -13.31
N ASN A 296 -8.91 18.73 -12.91
CA ASN A 296 -10.13 17.93 -12.91
C ASN A 296 -10.02 16.54 -12.23
N VAL A 297 -9.30 16.44 -11.10
CA VAL A 297 -9.20 15.19 -10.33
C VAL A 297 -10.47 14.96 -9.51
N THR A 298 -11.17 13.86 -9.78
CA THR A 298 -12.38 13.45 -9.06
C THR A 298 -12.04 12.84 -7.70
N LEU A 299 -11.00 12.01 -7.65
CA LEU A 299 -10.62 11.25 -6.46
C LEU A 299 -9.10 11.16 -6.32
N ILE A 300 -8.59 11.35 -5.11
CA ILE A 300 -7.21 11.03 -4.78
C ILE A 300 -7.18 9.71 -4.03
N ILE A 301 -6.32 8.78 -4.46
CA ILE A 301 -5.92 7.63 -3.64
C ILE A 301 -4.53 7.94 -3.10
N PHE A 302 -4.44 8.28 -1.81
CA PHE A 302 -3.17 8.54 -1.14
C PHE A 302 -2.68 7.28 -0.44
N CYS A 303 -1.54 6.77 -0.86
CA CYS A 303 -0.94 5.53 -0.35
C CYS A 303 0.12 5.82 0.71
N VAL A 304 -0.07 5.25 1.89
CA VAL A 304 0.83 5.28 3.03
C VAL A 304 1.37 3.87 3.25
N ALA A 305 2.69 3.71 3.34
CA ALA A 305 3.28 2.45 3.78
C ALA A 305 3.37 2.43 5.31
N LEU A 306 2.55 1.59 5.95
CA LEU A 306 2.56 1.46 7.41
C LEU A 306 3.90 0.95 7.94
N SER A 307 4.58 0.06 7.20
CA SER A 307 5.82 -0.61 7.60
C SER A 307 7.08 0.28 7.60
N GLU A 308 6.99 1.53 7.14
CA GLU A 308 8.12 2.44 6.97
C GLU A 308 8.38 3.34 8.21
N TYR A 309 7.70 3.07 9.34
CA TYR A 309 7.75 3.89 10.56
C TYR A 309 9.11 3.94 11.25
N ASP A 310 9.99 2.97 11.03
CA ASP A 310 11.35 2.91 11.62
C ASP A 310 12.46 3.06 10.55
N GLN A 311 12.09 3.46 9.33
CA GLN A 311 13.02 3.64 8.23
C GLN A 311 13.24 5.11 7.91
N VAL A 312 14.41 5.41 7.36
CA VAL A 312 14.78 6.73 6.83
C VAL A 312 14.67 6.76 5.31
N LEU A 313 14.52 7.96 4.73
CA LEU A 313 14.46 8.12 3.28
C LEU A 313 15.78 7.72 2.63
N LEU A 314 15.69 7.09 1.45
CA LEU A 314 16.88 6.86 0.61
C LEU A 314 17.51 8.16 0.14
N GLU A 315 16.70 9.21 -0.04
CA GLU A 315 17.18 10.53 -0.45
C GLU A 315 17.79 11.33 0.71
N GLU A 316 17.50 10.97 1.97
CA GLU A 316 17.92 11.72 3.16
C GLU A 316 17.90 10.85 4.43
N ASN A 317 19.08 10.44 4.90
CA ASN A 317 19.25 9.49 6.01
C ASN A 317 18.82 10.03 7.39
N SER A 318 18.47 11.31 7.53
CA SER A 318 17.97 11.93 8.77
C SER A 318 16.45 11.99 8.86
N GLN A 319 15.74 11.75 7.75
CA GLN A 319 14.29 11.95 7.68
C GLN A 319 13.56 10.61 7.73
N ASN A 320 12.70 10.43 8.74
CA ASN A 320 11.83 9.27 8.84
C ASN A 320 10.81 9.23 7.68
N ARG A 321 10.61 8.04 7.09
CA ARG A 321 9.75 7.84 5.91
C ARG A 321 8.26 8.06 6.19
N LEU A 322 7.76 7.63 7.35
CA LEU A 322 6.35 7.81 7.71
C LEU A 322 6.05 9.28 8.03
N GLU A 323 6.95 9.99 8.71
CA GLU A 323 6.84 11.45 8.93
C GLU A 323 6.92 12.25 7.63
N GLU A 324 7.76 11.84 6.68
CA GLU A 324 7.76 12.41 5.32
C GLU A 324 6.40 12.20 4.62
N SER A 325 5.80 11.01 4.78
CA SER A 325 4.49 10.70 4.21
C SER A 325 3.38 11.56 4.83
N LEU A 326 3.44 11.82 6.15
CA LEU A 326 2.55 12.77 6.85
C LEU A 326 2.72 14.20 6.32
N THR A 327 3.95 14.67 6.16
CA THR A 327 4.26 16.00 5.62
C THR A 327 3.75 16.15 4.19
N LEU A 328 3.94 15.11 3.38
CA LEU A 328 3.43 15.06 2.01
C LEU A 328 1.90 15.09 1.98
N PHE A 329 1.24 14.31 2.85
CA PHE A 329 -0.21 14.30 2.95
C PHE A 329 -0.77 15.65 3.35
N ASP A 330 -0.17 16.31 4.35
CA ASP A 330 -0.53 17.67 4.78
C ASP A 330 -0.53 18.65 3.60
N SER A 331 0.49 18.58 2.74
CA SER A 331 0.59 19.44 1.55
C SER A 331 -0.50 19.14 0.51
N VAL A 332 -0.92 17.87 0.39
CA VAL A 332 -1.94 17.43 -0.57
C VAL A 332 -3.33 17.83 -0.08
N VAL A 333 -3.73 17.43 1.12
CA VAL A 333 -5.12 17.63 1.59
C VAL A 333 -5.47 19.10 1.84
N ASN A 334 -4.46 19.95 2.04
CA ASN A 334 -4.65 21.39 2.21
C ASN A 334 -4.33 22.19 0.93
N SER A 335 -4.09 21.52 -0.20
CA SER A 335 -3.86 22.17 -1.48
C SER A 335 -5.15 22.73 -2.07
N ARG A 336 -5.09 23.95 -2.61
CA ARG A 336 -6.24 24.57 -3.31
C ARG A 336 -6.70 23.78 -4.53
N TRP A 337 -5.77 23.06 -5.18
CA TRP A 337 -6.07 22.19 -6.32
C TRP A 337 -7.07 21.08 -5.98
N PHE A 338 -7.14 20.66 -4.71
CA PHE A 338 -7.95 19.52 -4.26
C PHE A 338 -9.07 19.90 -3.30
N SER A 339 -9.43 21.20 -3.26
CA SER A 339 -10.44 21.74 -2.33
C SER A 339 -11.83 21.09 -2.43
N ARG A 340 -12.13 20.43 -3.55
CA ARG A 340 -13.39 19.72 -3.80
C ARG A 340 -13.21 18.21 -4.02
N THR A 341 -12.00 17.71 -3.84
CA THR A 341 -11.64 16.32 -4.13
C THR A 341 -11.80 15.47 -2.89
N SER A 342 -12.42 14.29 -3.05
CA SER A 342 -12.45 13.27 -2.01
C SER A 342 -11.13 12.52 -1.94
N VAL A 343 -10.71 12.14 -0.75
CA VAL A 343 -9.44 11.45 -0.51
C VAL A 343 -9.70 10.07 0.05
N VAL A 344 -9.22 9.06 -0.66
CA VAL A 344 -9.12 7.69 -0.18
C VAL A 344 -7.73 7.51 0.39
N LEU A 345 -7.65 7.17 1.68
CA LEU A 345 -6.38 6.98 2.38
C LEU A 345 -6.08 5.49 2.50
N PHE A 346 -5.13 4.98 1.73
CA PHE A 346 -4.68 3.61 1.83
C PHE A 346 -3.54 3.50 2.85
N LEU A 347 -3.83 2.81 3.95
CA LEU A 347 -2.87 2.38 4.95
C LEU A 347 -2.35 1.00 4.54
N ASN A 348 -1.39 1.02 3.63
CA ASN A 348 -0.88 -0.15 2.90
C ASN A 348 0.25 -0.87 3.65
N LYS A 349 0.57 -2.09 3.19
CA LYS A 349 1.62 -2.98 3.75
C LYS A 349 1.31 -3.41 5.18
N ILE A 350 0.04 -3.68 5.48
CA ILE A 350 -0.40 -4.12 6.80
C ILE A 350 0.25 -5.44 7.23
N ASP A 351 0.53 -6.32 6.28
CA ASP A 351 1.24 -7.59 6.45
C ASP A 351 2.67 -7.38 6.96
N VAL A 352 3.42 -6.52 6.29
CA VAL A 352 4.80 -6.19 6.67
C VAL A 352 4.80 -5.46 8.02
N PHE A 353 3.86 -4.54 8.23
CA PHE A 353 3.72 -3.80 9.48
C PHE A 353 3.44 -4.74 10.66
N ALA A 354 2.51 -5.69 10.50
CA ALA A 354 2.16 -6.67 11.53
C ALA A 354 3.34 -7.56 11.93
N ASN A 355 4.15 -8.00 10.96
CA ASN A 355 5.33 -8.83 11.23
C ASN A 355 6.45 -8.06 11.94
N LYS A 356 6.51 -6.75 11.74
CA LYS A 356 7.62 -5.89 12.19
C LYS A 356 7.41 -5.30 13.58
N LEU A 357 6.15 -4.98 13.89
CA LEU A 357 5.76 -4.29 15.12
C LEU A 357 6.24 -4.97 16.43
N PRO A 358 6.26 -6.31 16.57
CA PRO A 358 6.78 -6.98 17.77
C PRO A 358 8.30 -6.87 17.98
N HIS A 359 9.05 -6.50 16.93
CA HIS A 359 10.52 -6.49 16.94
C HIS A 359 11.12 -5.09 16.79
N SER A 360 10.34 -4.14 16.28
CA SER A 360 10.71 -2.73 16.16
C SER A 360 9.57 -1.89 16.76
N PRO A 361 9.62 -1.56 18.06
CA PRO A 361 8.53 -0.84 18.72
C PRO A 361 8.26 0.53 18.09
N LEU A 362 6.99 0.81 17.77
CA LEU A 362 6.57 2.08 17.13
C LEU A 362 6.92 3.30 18.00
N GLU A 363 6.80 3.17 19.33
CA GLU A 363 7.10 4.19 20.33
C GLU A 363 8.55 4.70 20.32
N ASN A 364 9.51 3.92 19.78
CA ASN A 364 10.88 4.38 19.60
C ASN A 364 11.01 5.50 18.56
N HIS A 365 10.08 5.55 17.61
CA HIS A 365 10.06 6.53 16.52
C HIS A 365 8.93 7.56 16.70
N PHE A 366 7.87 7.19 17.41
CA PHE A 366 6.68 7.99 17.68
C PHE A 366 6.36 7.98 19.19
N PRO A 367 7.06 8.78 20.01
CA PRO A 367 7.01 8.68 21.48
C PRO A 367 5.64 9.01 22.11
N ASP A 368 4.72 9.62 21.36
CA ASP A 368 3.34 9.88 21.76
C ASP A 368 2.42 8.65 21.62
N TYR A 369 2.90 7.58 20.99
CA TYR A 369 2.20 6.31 20.91
C TYR A 369 2.46 5.44 22.16
N ASN A 370 1.39 4.90 22.74
CA ASN A 370 1.44 4.07 23.96
C ASN A 370 0.67 2.74 23.80
N GLY A 371 0.53 2.26 22.56
CA GLY A 371 -0.28 1.08 22.25
C GLY A 371 0.49 -0.26 22.24
N GLY A 372 1.81 -0.23 22.43
CA GLY A 372 2.68 -1.40 22.37
C GLY A 372 2.70 -2.05 20.99
N ASP A 373 2.77 -3.37 20.94
CA ASP A 373 2.77 -4.14 19.68
C ASP A 373 1.35 -4.46 19.15
N ASN A 374 0.31 -3.80 19.69
CA ASN A 374 -1.05 -4.04 19.26
C ASN A 374 -1.32 -3.41 17.88
N LEU A 375 -1.40 -4.26 16.86
CA LEU A 375 -1.61 -3.87 15.46
C LEU A 375 -2.77 -2.88 15.27
N ASN A 376 -3.94 -3.15 15.86
CA ASN A 376 -5.13 -2.31 15.72
C ASN A 376 -4.93 -0.92 16.35
N LYS A 377 -4.32 -0.85 17.53
CA LYS A 377 -3.98 0.44 18.16
C LYS A 377 -2.97 1.22 17.33
N ALA A 378 -1.96 0.54 16.79
CA ALA A 378 -0.92 1.15 15.98
C ALA A 378 -1.48 1.73 14.65
N VAL A 379 -2.31 0.96 13.95
CA VAL A 379 -3.01 1.43 12.74
C VAL A 379 -3.92 2.62 13.05
N LYS A 380 -4.71 2.56 14.14
CA LYS A 380 -5.59 3.67 14.56
C LYS A 380 -4.79 4.93 14.92
N TYR A 381 -3.63 4.77 15.55
CA TYR A 381 -2.73 5.88 15.85
C TYR A 381 -2.20 6.54 14.58
N ILE A 382 -1.69 5.76 13.62
CA ILE A 382 -1.21 6.30 12.35
C ILE A 382 -2.35 6.98 11.61
N LEU A 383 -3.53 6.36 11.51
CA LEU A 383 -4.71 6.98 10.91
C LEU A 383 -5.04 8.32 11.59
N TRP A 384 -5.06 8.35 12.92
CA TRP A 384 -5.31 9.57 13.69
C TRP A 384 -4.32 10.67 13.31
N ARG A 385 -3.00 10.39 13.25
CA ARG A 385 -1.97 11.36 12.82
C ARG A 385 -2.27 11.97 11.44
N PHE A 386 -2.66 11.13 10.46
CA PHE A 386 -3.04 11.61 9.12
C PHE A 386 -4.32 12.46 9.14
N THR A 387 -5.32 12.09 9.95
CA THR A 387 -6.55 12.90 10.05
C THR A 387 -6.33 14.26 10.71
N GLN A 388 -5.35 14.39 11.63
CA GLN A 388 -5.07 15.65 12.32
C GLN A 388 -4.57 16.77 11.38
N VAL A 389 -3.89 16.41 10.28
CA VAL A 389 -3.34 17.41 9.36
C VAL A 389 -4.37 17.94 8.34
N ASN A 390 -5.56 17.34 8.26
CA ASN A 390 -6.64 17.76 7.35
C ASN A 390 -7.37 19.03 7.85
N ARG A 391 -6.74 20.20 7.68
CA ARG A 391 -7.31 21.49 8.08
C ARG A 391 -8.40 21.96 7.12
N SER A 392 -8.32 21.56 5.85
CA SER A 392 -9.31 21.87 4.82
C SER A 392 -10.62 21.09 4.96
N GLY A 393 -10.68 20.09 5.84
CA GLY A 393 -11.91 19.33 6.09
C GLY A 393 -12.37 18.50 4.90
N LEU A 394 -11.42 18.03 4.07
CA LEU A 394 -11.74 17.11 2.96
C LEU A 394 -12.34 15.80 3.51
N ASN A 395 -13.19 15.16 2.71
CA ASN A 395 -13.69 13.84 3.03
C ASN A 395 -12.56 12.81 2.88
N ILE A 396 -12.19 12.15 3.98
CA ILE A 396 -11.16 11.10 4.01
C ILE A 396 -11.82 9.76 4.25
N TYR A 397 -11.59 8.80 3.35
CA TYR A 397 -12.07 7.42 3.40
C TYR A 397 -10.88 6.47 3.62
N PRO A 398 -10.62 6.06 4.87
CA PRO A 398 -9.45 5.23 5.17
C PRO A 398 -9.72 3.75 4.89
N HIS A 399 -8.74 3.07 4.28
CA HIS A 399 -8.74 1.62 4.09
C HIS A 399 -7.39 1.04 4.48
N VAL A 400 -7.40 -0.05 5.24
CA VAL A 400 -6.20 -0.84 5.52
C VAL A 400 -6.01 -1.82 4.38
N THR A 401 -4.84 -1.81 3.75
CA THR A 401 -4.59 -2.55 2.52
C THR A 401 -3.32 -3.39 2.56
N GLN A 402 -3.35 -4.47 1.79
CA GLN A 402 -2.19 -5.20 1.33
C GLN A 402 -2.24 -5.22 -0.19
N ALA A 403 -1.53 -4.29 -0.84
CA ALA A 403 -1.58 -4.15 -2.29
C ALA A 403 -1.12 -5.38 -3.08
N THR A 404 -0.42 -6.32 -2.44
CA THR A 404 -0.01 -7.61 -3.03
C THR A 404 -1.07 -8.70 -2.93
N ASP A 405 -2.17 -8.47 -2.21
CA ASP A 405 -3.33 -9.36 -2.11
C ASP A 405 -4.46 -8.85 -3.02
N THR A 406 -4.75 -9.61 -4.07
CA THR A 406 -5.77 -9.26 -5.07
C THR A 406 -7.18 -9.27 -4.47
N SER A 407 -7.51 -10.19 -3.56
CA SER A 407 -8.83 -10.24 -2.92
C SER A 407 -9.07 -9.04 -2.01
N ASN A 408 -8.04 -8.64 -1.25
CA ASN A 408 -8.11 -7.41 -0.45
C ASN A 408 -8.36 -6.17 -1.33
N ILE A 409 -7.65 -6.04 -2.45
CA ILE A 409 -7.81 -4.90 -3.35
C ILE A 409 -9.16 -4.90 -4.07
N GLN A 410 -9.69 -6.07 -4.47
CA GLN A 410 -11.04 -6.18 -5.04
C GLN A 410 -12.11 -5.67 -4.06
N LEU A 411 -12.05 -6.08 -2.79
CA LEU A 411 -12.99 -5.63 -1.76
C LEU A 411 -12.91 -4.12 -1.55
N VAL A 412 -11.70 -3.57 -1.44
CA VAL A 412 -11.49 -2.14 -1.23
C VAL A 412 -12.01 -1.33 -2.42
N PHE A 413 -11.73 -1.74 -3.66
CA PHE A 413 -12.22 -1.04 -4.84
C PHE A 413 -13.73 -1.18 -5.05
N ALA A 414 -14.34 -2.27 -4.62
CA ALA A 414 -15.79 -2.38 -4.59
C ALA A 414 -16.40 -1.31 -3.68
N ALA A 415 -15.83 -1.07 -2.49
CA ALA A 415 -16.25 0.02 -1.61
C ALA A 415 -15.96 1.42 -2.22
N LEU A 416 -14.86 1.59 -2.95
CA LEU A 416 -14.54 2.85 -3.62
C LEU A 416 -15.54 3.22 -4.73
N LYS A 417 -16.17 2.23 -5.35
CA LYS A 417 -17.19 2.45 -6.39
C LYS A 417 -18.35 3.30 -5.84
N GLU A 418 -18.75 3.08 -4.60
CA GLU A 418 -19.79 3.86 -3.93
C GLU A 418 -19.35 5.32 -3.73
N THR A 419 -18.13 5.53 -3.23
CA THR A 419 -17.56 6.87 -3.06
C THR A 419 -17.44 7.63 -4.38
N ILE A 420 -17.06 6.94 -5.46
CA ILE A 420 -16.99 7.53 -6.81
C ILE A 420 -18.39 7.93 -7.28
N LEU A 421 -19.38 7.07 -7.09
CA LEU A 421 -20.76 7.34 -7.47
C LEU A 421 -21.34 8.53 -6.68
N GLU A 422 -21.14 8.58 -5.36
CA GLU A 422 -21.57 9.69 -4.51
C GLU A 422 -20.95 11.03 -4.96
N ASN A 423 -19.65 11.06 -5.24
CA ASN A 423 -18.99 12.27 -5.74
C ASN A 423 -19.54 12.69 -7.11
N SER A 424 -19.77 11.73 -8.02
CA SER A 424 -20.36 12.01 -9.32
C SER A 424 -21.77 12.58 -9.21
N LEU A 425 -22.59 12.05 -8.30
CA LEU A 425 -23.95 12.54 -8.03
C LEU A 425 -23.92 13.95 -7.45
N ARG A 426 -23.01 14.23 -6.51
CA ARG A 426 -22.81 15.57 -5.94
C ARG A 426 -22.38 16.59 -6.98
N ASP A 427 -21.45 16.22 -7.85
CA ASP A 427 -20.98 17.10 -8.93
C ASP A 427 -22.06 17.38 -9.98
N SER A 428 -23.01 16.46 -10.16
CA SER A 428 -24.19 16.66 -11.02
C SER A 428 -25.30 17.50 -10.39
N GLY A 429 -25.18 17.87 -9.10
CA GLY A 429 -26.18 18.65 -8.37
C GLY A 429 -27.45 17.87 -7.99
N ILE A 430 -27.38 16.53 -8.04
CA ILE A 430 -28.49 15.64 -7.62
C ILE A 430 -28.54 15.48 -6.09
N LEU A 431 -27.40 15.65 -5.40
CA LEU A 431 -27.22 15.52 -3.94
C LEU A 431 -26.83 16.82 -3.25
#